data_AF-A0A7X9FI08-F1
#
_entry.id   AF-A0A7X9FI08-F1
#
_cell.length_a   1.000
_cell.length_b   1.000
_cell.length_c   1.000
_cell.angle_alpha   90.00
_cell.angle_beta   90.00
_cell.angle_gamma   90.00
#
_symmetry.space_group_name_H-M   'P 1'
#
loop_
_entity.id
_entity.type
_entity.pdbx_description
1 polymer ?
#
loop_
_entity_poly.entity_id
_entity_poly.type
_entity_poly.pdbx_seq_one_letter_code
_entity_poly.pdbx_strand_id
1 'polypeptide(L)' 'METDLLIREAGGGKDMDAVRELFREYAASLNFGLEFQNFEQELAGLPGRYAPPDGCLLVAEAEA' A
#
# COMPACT_ATOMS: atom_id res chain seq x y z
N MET A 1 -22.47 2.53 12.45
CA MET A 1 -22.10 3.75 11.73
C MET A 1 -21.47 3.28 10.45
N GLU A 2 -22.08 3.59 9.30
CA GLU A 2 -21.42 3.38 8.01
C GLU A 2 -20.28 4.41 7.92
N THR A 3 -19.07 3.93 7.69
CA THR A 3 -17.91 4.79 7.44
C THR A 3 -17.89 5.06 5.95
N ASP A 4 -18.06 6.32 5.56
CA ASP A 4 -17.89 6.71 4.18
C ASP A 4 -16.42 6.55 3.80
N LEU A 5 -16.18 5.71 2.79
CA LEU A 5 -14.85 5.41 2.27
C LEU A 5 -14.72 5.97 0.85
N LEU A 6 -13.72 6.82 0.65
CA LEU A 6 -13.32 7.27 -0.68
C LEU A 6 -12.15 6.41 -1.16
N ILE A 7 -12.35 5.66 -2.25
CA ILE A 7 -11.28 4.89 -2.90
C ILE A 7 -10.77 5.66 -4.12
N ARG A 8 -9.46 5.84 -4.22
CA ARG A 8 -8.80 6.54 -5.33
C ARG A 8 -7.44 5.93 -5.67
N GLU A 9 -6.92 6.22 -6.85
CA GLU A 9 -5.54 5.88 -7.20
C GLU A 9 -4.55 6.67 -6.32
N ALA A 10 -3.50 5.97 -5.89
CA ALA A 10 -2.41 6.54 -5.12
C ALA A 10 -1.49 7.36 -6.04
N GLY A 11 -1.34 8.65 -5.74
CA GLY A 11 -0.56 9.61 -6.51
C GLY A 11 0.45 10.38 -5.66
N GLY A 12 1.68 10.49 -6.15
CA GLY A 12 2.72 11.31 -5.52
C GLY A 12 3.29 10.72 -4.22
N GLY A 13 4.17 11.48 -3.56
CA GLY A 13 4.99 10.98 -2.45
C GLY A 13 4.21 10.59 -1.19
N LYS A 14 3.23 11.42 -0.78
CA LYS A 14 2.45 11.19 0.44
C LYS A 14 1.67 9.88 0.40
N ASP A 15 1.05 9.59 -0.73
CA ASP A 15 0.30 8.34 -0.89
C ASP A 15 1.24 7.14 -0.90
N MET A 16 2.44 7.26 -1.49
CA MET A 16 3.42 6.17 -1.46
C MET A 16 3.91 5.89 -0.04
N ASP A 17 4.07 6.91 0.79
CA ASP A 17 4.44 6.72 2.19
C ASP A 17 3.33 6.00 2.96
N ALA A 18 2.07 6.39 2.76
CA ALA A 18 0.91 5.69 3.33
C ALA A 18 0.80 4.24 2.84
N VAL A 19 1.00 3.98 1.55
CA VAL A 19 1.00 2.61 1.01
C VAL A 19 2.09 1.76 1.67
N ARG A 20 3.31 2.31 1.87
CA ARG A 20 4.40 1.59 2.54
C ARG A 20 4.04 1.23 3.98
N GLU A 21 3.42 2.16 4.70
CA GLU A 21 2.98 1.94 6.07
C GLU A 21 1.91 0.84 6.13
N LEU A 22 0.86 0.94 5.32
CA LEU A 22 -0.21 -0.06 5.23
C LEU A 22 0.32 -1.45 4.87
N PHE A 23 1.28 -1.55 3.94
CA PHE A 23 1.91 -2.83 3.59
C PHE A 23 2.70 -3.41 4.76
N ARG A 24 3.41 -2.59 5.53
CA ARG A 24 4.13 -3.04 6.74
C ARG A 24 3.19 -3.48 7.84
N GLU A 25 2.10 -2.75 8.07
CA GLU A 25 1.07 -3.14 9.02
C GLU A 25 0.43 -4.47 8.64
N TYR A 26 0.12 -4.65 7.35
CA TYR A 26 -0.37 -5.93 6.83
C TYR A 26 0.65 -7.04 7.08
N ALA A 27 1.91 -6.84 6.73
CA ALA A 27 2.96 -7.83 6.97
C ALA A 27 3.12 -8.18 8.46
N ALA A 28 3.05 -7.19 9.35
CA ALA A 28 3.10 -7.38 10.80
C ALA A 28 1.87 -8.10 11.37
N SER A 29 0.72 -7.99 10.70
CA SER A 29 -0.51 -8.72 11.08
C SER A 29 -0.45 -10.21 10.74
N LEU A 30 0.45 -10.62 9.85
CA LEU A 30 0.63 -12.02 9.48
C LEU A 30 1.36 -12.79 10.59
N ASN A 31 0.91 -14.01 10.85
CA ASN A 31 1.58 -14.93 11.80
C ASN A 31 2.88 -15.54 11.25
N PHE A 32 3.39 -15.04 10.12
CA PHE A 32 4.64 -15.46 9.48
C PHE A 32 5.31 -14.26 8.80
N GLY A 33 6.64 -14.23 8.80
CA GLY A 33 7.40 -13.14 8.17
C GLY A 33 7.45 -13.23 6.64
N LEU A 34 7.41 -12.07 5.98
CA LEU A 34 7.58 -11.94 4.52
C LEU A 34 9.04 -11.72 4.09
N GLU A 35 10.00 -11.88 5.01
CA GLU A 35 11.42 -11.58 4.80
C GLU A 35 12.05 -12.35 3.63
N PHE A 36 11.54 -13.54 3.31
CA PHE A 36 12.02 -14.35 2.18
C PHE A 36 11.61 -13.84 0.80
N GLN A 37 10.76 -12.80 0.72
CA GLN A 37 10.19 -12.30 -0.54
C GLN A 37 10.79 -10.97 -1.01
N ASN A 38 11.95 -10.55 -0.48
CA ASN A 38 12.56 -9.23 -0.78
C ASN A 38 11.58 -8.07 -0.52
N PHE A 39 10.75 -8.19 0.52
CA PHE A 39 9.64 -7.28 0.81
C PHE A 39 10.08 -5.81 0.96
N GLU A 40 11.15 -5.53 1.69
CA GLU A 40 11.65 -4.15 1.83
C GLU A 40 12.15 -3.57 0.50
N GLN A 41 12.68 -4.39 -0.41
CA GLN A 41 13.07 -3.93 -1.73
C GLN A 41 11.85 -3.58 -2.58
N GLU A 42 10.75 -4.34 -2.46
CA GLU A 42 9.49 -4.03 -3.11
C GLU A 42 8.91 -2.70 -2.59
N LEU A 43 8.92 -2.48 -1.27
CA LEU A 43 8.47 -1.22 -0.67
C LEU A 43 9.30 -0.01 -1.11
N ALA A 44 10.62 -0.17 -1.23
CA ALA A 44 11.51 0.87 -1.75
C ALA A 44 11.25 1.16 -3.24
N GLY A 45 10.81 0.16 -4.00
CA GLY A 45 10.58 0.24 -5.43
C GLY A 45 9.17 0.71 -5.85
N LEU A 46 8.29 1.02 -4.91
CA LEU A 46 6.92 1.46 -5.23
C LEU A 46 6.89 2.71 -6.15
N PRO A 47 5.95 2.79 -7.12
CA PRO A 47 4.86 1.85 -7.36
C PRO A 47 5.29 0.55 -8.07
N GLY A 48 6.49 0.49 -8.65
CA GLY A 48 7.10 -0.74 -9.15
C GLY A 48 6.16 -1.55 -10.06
N ARG A 49 5.87 -2.79 -9.67
CA ARG A 49 4.97 -3.70 -10.40
C ARG A 49 3.51 -3.25 -10.40
N TYR A 50 3.15 -2.33 -9.52
CA TYR A 50 1.82 -1.75 -9.40
C TYR A 50 1.68 -0.46 -10.22
N ALA A 51 2.66 -0.11 -11.08
CA ALA A 51 2.58 1.05 -11.96
C ALA A 51 1.80 0.73 -13.26
N PRO A 52 1.17 1.74 -13.90
CA PRO A 52 0.59 1.59 -15.24
C PRO A 52 1.62 1.12 -16.29
N PRO A 53 1.18 0.44 -17.36
CA PRO A 53 -0.21 0.15 -17.75
C PRO A 53 -0.81 -1.11 -17.09
N ASP A 54 0.02 -1.97 -16.50
CA ASP A 54 -0.39 -3.31 -16.07
C ASP A 54 -0.84 -3.37 -14.60
N GLY A 55 -0.65 -2.29 -13.84
CA GLY A 55 -1.02 -2.19 -12.43
C GLY A 55 -1.48 -0.80 -12.01
N CYS A 56 -2.08 -0.76 -10.82
CA CYS A 56 -2.32 0.46 -10.07
C CYS A 56 -2.24 0.18 -8.56
N LEU A 57 -2.02 1.23 -7.77
CA LEU A 57 -2.22 1.23 -6.32
C LEU A 57 -3.46 2.04 -6.01
N LEU A 58 -4.37 1.49 -5.21
CA LEU A 58 -5.55 2.17 -4.71
C LEU A 58 -5.42 2.38 -3.21
N VAL A 59 -5.80 3.56 -2.74
CA VAL A 59 -5.91 3.90 -1.33
C VAL A 59 -7.37 4.21 -0.99
N ALA A 60 -7.78 3.80 0.21
CA ALA A 60 -9.09 4.12 0.77
C ALA A 60 -8.91 5.09 1.94
N GLU A 61 -9.58 6.23 1.89
CA GLU A 61 -9.62 7.21 2.97
C GLU A 61 -10.98 7.16 3.65
N ALA A 62 -10.98 7.00 4.97
CA ALA A 62 -12.16 7.17 5.80
C ALA A 62 -12.24 8.62 6.26
N GLU A 63 -13.41 9.25 6.15
CA GLU A 63 -13.64 10.50 6.86
C GLU A 63 -13.62 10.23 8.38
N ALA A 64 -12.89 11.08 9.12
CA ALA A 64 -12.72 10.97 10.56
C ALA A 64 -13.93 11.49 11.34
#